data_AF-A0AB34K322-F1
#
_entry.id   AF-A0AB34K322-F1
#
_cell.length_a   1.000
_cell.length_b   1.000
_cell.length_c   1.000
_cell.angle_alpha   90.00
_cell.angle_beta   90.00
_cell.angle_gamma   90.00
#
_symmetry.space_group_name_H-M   'P 1'
#
loop_
_entity.id
_entity.type
_entity.pdbx_description
1 polymer ?
#
loop_
_entity_poly.entity_id
_entity_poly.type
_entity_poly.pdbx_seq_one_letter_code
_entity_poly.pdbx_strand_id
1 'polypeptide(L)'
;MGAAASQEDLGPPFPLEWLVVPSAVGVAVEALNRITALSLDDFASASAPIPELEDTAWELDAYRNFATAAVMALPGLNSLVYKCVPKRMPESEFWRLFFCHAHAVVLSVSTVSQAVIEKGDDTTSSEIISVFEGDATFLQFSQAEMDGIVRRDAEDDEKLAAGIRMAIEKGVIPASPAVEPLTKIDVLGKTAEQVAAEIVRCLGDSPGKGCVLVLQGLSGTGKGTTVSKLEQMLPRATCWSNGNVFRSLTLLAVTACEQMGVPLRREALTPQLLAELMSCLHFAKFNGKFDIAIKGYGFDLLVSQVANTVLKGPNVGKNIPTVAEMTQGEVIKFAAAAAEAMRADGMNVLMEGRAQTLDYVRTPHRFELLLSQERPLVIGKRRAAQRMMGAAQAKLKAMQKSNVTRFEMTTILNEELQKLFKA
;
A
#
# COMPACT_ATOMS: atom_id res chain seq x y z
N MET A 1 35.03 38.92 -28.35
CA MET A 1 35.45 37.60 -27.83
C MET A 1 35.35 37.64 -26.33
N GLY A 2 34.19 37.28 -25.77
CA GLY A 2 34.00 37.09 -24.34
C GLY A 2 33.81 35.60 -24.11
N ALA A 3 34.82 34.95 -23.54
CA ALA A 3 34.73 33.55 -23.16
C ALA A 3 33.76 33.44 -21.97
N ALA A 4 32.60 32.83 -22.20
CA ALA A 4 31.80 32.29 -21.12
C ALA A 4 32.63 31.17 -20.48
N ALA A 5 33.13 31.41 -19.27
CA ALA A 5 33.72 30.36 -18.47
C ALA A 5 32.65 29.28 -18.29
N SER A 6 32.93 28.08 -18.78
CA SER A 6 32.18 26.88 -18.48
C SER A 6 32.06 26.77 -16.96
N GLN A 7 30.84 26.76 -16.43
CA GLN A 7 30.60 26.32 -15.05
C GLN A 7 31.16 24.90 -14.95
N GLU A 8 32.31 24.75 -14.29
CA GLU A 8 32.81 23.44 -13.90
C GLU A 8 31.74 22.80 -13.02
N ASP A 9 31.26 21.62 -13.44
CA ASP A 9 30.37 20.80 -12.64
C ASP A 9 31.19 20.27 -11.46
N LEU A 10 31.14 21.00 -10.34
CA LEU A 10 31.88 20.68 -9.11
C LEU A 10 31.34 19.41 -8.40
N GLY A 11 30.33 18.75 -8.96
CA GLY A 11 29.70 17.59 -8.37
C GLY A 11 28.84 17.94 -7.14
N PRO A 12 28.39 16.92 -6.39
CA PRO A 12 27.54 17.12 -5.23
C PRO A 12 28.28 17.82 -4.07
N PRO A 13 27.57 18.53 -3.19
CA PRO A 13 28.14 19.23 -2.04
C PRO A 13 28.50 18.31 -0.86
N PHE A 14 28.71 17.01 -1.13
CA PHE A 14 29.05 15.97 -0.16
C PHE A 14 29.66 14.75 -0.88
N PRO A 15 30.41 13.89 -0.17
CA PRO A 15 30.92 12.64 -0.73
C PRO A 15 29.82 11.65 -1.15
N LEU A 16 29.92 11.07 -2.34
CA LEU A 16 28.90 10.17 -2.90
C LEU A 16 28.76 8.87 -2.11
N GLU A 17 29.81 8.42 -1.42
CA GLU A 17 29.82 7.26 -0.54
C GLU A 17 28.87 7.39 0.66
N TRP A 18 28.39 8.60 0.98
CA TRP A 18 27.37 8.81 2.00
C TRP A 18 25.98 8.36 1.54
N LEU A 19 25.76 8.17 0.23
CA LEU A 19 24.52 7.69 -0.34
C LEU A 19 24.51 6.17 -0.48
N VAL A 20 23.47 5.52 0.05
CA VAL A 20 23.19 4.11 -0.26
C VAL A 20 22.57 3.96 -1.66
N VAL A 21 21.78 4.95 -2.06
CA VAL A 21 21.10 5.00 -3.36
C VAL A 21 21.67 6.18 -4.16
N PRO A 22 22.55 5.94 -5.15
CA PRO A 22 23.23 7.01 -5.88
C PRO A 22 22.29 7.98 -6.59
N SER A 23 21.09 7.54 -6.97
CA SER A 23 20.10 8.41 -7.61
C SER A 23 19.46 9.44 -6.66
N ALA A 24 19.68 9.32 -5.34
CA ALA A 24 19.14 10.24 -4.35
C ALA A 24 19.93 11.56 -4.21
N VAL A 25 20.97 11.80 -5.02
CA VAL A 25 21.79 13.02 -4.99
C VAL A 25 20.92 14.29 -5.02
N GLY A 26 19.98 14.39 -5.96
CA GLY A 26 19.16 15.60 -6.11
C GLY A 26 18.31 15.90 -4.86
N VAL A 27 17.67 14.87 -4.32
CA VAL A 27 16.84 14.97 -3.09
C VAL A 27 17.72 15.33 -1.88
N ALA A 28 18.92 14.75 -1.79
CA ALA A 28 19.87 15.08 -0.74
C ALA A 28 20.34 16.53 -0.82
N VAL A 29 20.69 17.03 -2.01
CA VAL A 29 21.06 18.45 -2.21
C VAL A 29 19.94 19.38 -1.79
N GLU A 30 18.69 19.11 -2.20
CA GLU A 30 17.55 19.93 -1.81
C GLU A 30 17.34 19.91 -0.28
N ALA A 31 17.49 18.76 0.36
CA ALA A 31 17.32 18.60 1.79
C ALA A 31 18.38 19.36 2.62
N LEU A 32 19.60 19.53 2.11
CA LEU A 32 20.68 20.27 2.77
C LEU A 32 20.35 21.75 2.99
N ASN A 33 19.42 22.33 2.22
CA ASN A 33 18.97 23.70 2.44
C ASN A 33 18.45 23.94 3.86
N ARG A 34 17.93 22.89 4.52
CA ARG A 34 17.46 22.98 5.92
C ARG A 34 18.57 23.37 6.90
N ILE A 35 19.84 23.05 6.60
CA ILE A 35 20.99 23.41 7.44
C ILE A 35 21.15 24.93 7.51
N THR A 36 20.88 25.64 6.40
CA THR A 36 20.99 27.10 6.32
C THR A 36 19.97 27.84 7.19
N ALA A 37 18.90 27.15 7.60
CA ALA A 37 17.85 27.67 8.45
C ALA A 37 18.02 27.34 9.94
N LEU A 38 19.05 26.57 10.31
CA LEU A 38 19.32 26.24 11.72
C LEU A 38 19.67 27.50 12.52
N SER A 39 19.30 27.48 13.80
CA SER A 39 19.84 28.46 14.74
C SER A 39 21.36 28.25 14.88
N LEU A 40 22.10 29.29 15.27
CA LEU A 40 23.55 29.18 15.44
C LEU A 40 23.93 28.18 16.54
N ASP A 41 23.09 28.02 17.55
CA ASP A 41 23.33 27.11 18.66
C ASP A 41 23.06 25.66 18.23
N ASP A 42 21.98 25.40 17.47
CA ASP A 42 21.70 24.08 16.89
C ASP A 42 22.77 23.67 15.87
N PHE A 43 23.27 24.63 15.08
CA PHE A 43 24.36 24.39 14.14
C PHE A 43 25.63 23.98 14.89
N ALA A 44 25.98 24.69 15.97
CA ALA A 44 27.16 24.43 16.77
C ALA A 44 27.09 23.14 17.60
N SER A 45 25.89 22.62 17.89
CA SER A 45 25.71 21.39 18.66
C SER A 45 25.86 20.09 17.86
N ALA A 46 26.34 20.15 16.62
CA ALA A 46 26.51 18.97 15.78
C ALA A 46 27.52 17.98 16.39
N SER A 47 27.14 16.71 16.49
CA SER A 47 28.06 15.62 16.83
C SER A 47 28.58 14.94 15.57
N ALA A 48 29.86 14.53 15.57
CA ALA A 48 30.45 13.76 14.48
C ALA A 48 29.70 12.42 14.31
N PRO A 49 29.05 12.17 13.15
CA PRO A 49 28.31 10.93 12.92
C PRO A 49 29.22 9.78 12.43
N ILE A 50 30.44 10.09 11.98
CA ILE A 50 31.43 9.15 11.47
C ILE A 50 32.84 9.58 11.93
N PRO A 51 33.80 8.65 12.04
CA PRO A 51 35.15 8.94 12.53
C PRO A 51 35.86 10.06 11.79
N GLU A 52 35.68 10.17 10.48
CA GLU A 52 36.34 11.16 9.62
C GLU A 52 35.88 12.61 9.88
N LEU A 53 34.78 12.78 10.61
CA LEU A 53 34.23 14.09 11.00
C LEU A 53 34.49 14.41 12.48
N GLU A 54 35.15 13.52 13.21
CA GLU A 54 35.63 13.79 14.57
C GLU A 54 36.71 14.87 14.54
N ASP A 55 36.75 15.72 15.57
CA ASP A 55 37.70 16.84 15.67
C ASP A 55 39.16 16.38 15.53
N THR A 56 39.49 15.19 16.06
CA THR A 56 40.84 14.61 16.00
C THR A 56 41.24 14.03 14.65
N ALA A 57 40.29 13.83 13.73
CA ALA A 57 40.52 13.21 12.42
C ALA A 57 40.12 14.10 11.23
N TRP A 58 39.52 15.26 11.51
CA TRP A 58 39.01 16.19 10.50
C TRP A 58 40.13 16.89 9.73
N GLU A 59 40.04 16.82 8.40
CA GLU A 59 40.99 17.46 7.47
C GLU A 59 40.22 18.31 6.44
N LEU A 60 40.22 19.63 6.62
CA LEU A 60 39.48 20.56 5.76
C LEU A 60 39.81 20.41 4.27
N ASP A 61 41.08 20.15 3.95
CA ASP A 61 41.53 20.05 2.56
C ASP A 61 40.93 18.85 1.83
N ALA A 62 40.59 17.76 2.53
CA ALA A 62 39.88 16.62 1.96
C ALA A 62 38.44 16.97 1.54
N TYR A 63 37.85 18.02 2.13
CA TYR A 63 36.46 18.43 1.91
C TYR A 63 36.30 19.77 1.19
N ARG A 64 37.40 20.43 0.82
CA ARG A 64 37.40 21.78 0.25
C ARG A 64 36.59 21.91 -1.05
N ASN A 65 36.63 20.88 -1.89
CA ASN A 65 35.83 20.84 -3.13
C ASN A 65 34.34 20.75 -2.82
N PHE A 66 33.94 19.88 -1.88
CA PHE A 66 32.55 19.76 -1.44
C PHE A 66 32.04 21.04 -0.77
N ALA A 67 32.89 21.72 0.01
CA ALA A 67 32.55 23.01 0.62
C ALA A 67 32.25 24.08 -0.43
N THR A 68 33.06 24.12 -1.49
CA THR A 68 32.85 25.01 -2.64
C THR A 68 31.54 24.69 -3.37
N ALA A 69 31.30 23.40 -3.65
CA ALA A 69 30.05 22.94 -4.24
C ALA A 69 28.84 23.28 -3.36
N ALA A 70 28.96 23.15 -2.03
CA ALA A 70 27.90 23.49 -1.07
C ALA A 70 27.53 24.98 -1.12
N VAL A 71 28.51 25.87 -1.18
CA VAL A 71 28.28 27.32 -1.31
C VAL A 71 27.55 27.66 -2.59
N MET A 72 27.86 26.96 -3.69
CA MET A 72 27.21 27.20 -4.98
C MET A 72 25.80 26.61 -5.04
N ALA A 73 25.59 25.45 -4.41
CA ALA A 73 24.33 24.70 -4.48
C ALA A 73 23.28 25.14 -3.46
N LEU A 74 23.68 25.72 -2.32
CA LEU A 74 22.78 25.98 -1.18
C LEU A 74 22.56 27.48 -0.95
N PRO A 75 21.39 28.02 -1.35
CA PRO A 75 21.02 29.40 -1.05
C PRO A 75 21.09 29.70 0.45
N GLY A 76 21.77 30.79 0.81
CA GLY A 76 21.89 31.23 2.20
C GLY A 76 23.09 30.68 2.97
N LEU A 77 23.80 29.65 2.45
CA LEU A 77 24.97 29.11 3.14
C LEU A 77 26.08 30.16 3.29
N ASN A 78 26.35 30.97 2.27
CA ASN A 78 27.30 32.10 2.36
C ASN A 78 26.97 33.07 3.49
N SER A 79 25.68 33.34 3.74
CA SER A 79 25.30 34.21 4.86
C SER A 79 25.59 33.55 6.20
N LEU A 80 25.43 32.22 6.30
CA LEU A 80 25.75 31.47 7.51
C LEU A 80 27.26 31.46 7.75
N VAL A 81 28.06 31.17 6.72
CA VAL A 81 29.53 31.24 6.76
C VAL A 81 29.98 32.61 7.29
N TYR A 82 29.47 33.70 6.72
CA TYR A 82 29.86 35.07 7.12
C TYR A 82 29.47 35.43 8.56
N LYS A 83 28.39 34.83 9.09
CA LYS A 83 27.96 35.02 10.49
C LYS A 83 28.83 34.24 11.47
N CYS A 84 29.33 33.07 11.06
CA CYS A 84 30.09 32.16 11.92
C CYS A 84 31.61 32.37 11.85
N VAL A 85 32.15 32.64 10.67
CA VAL A 85 33.60 32.63 10.39
C VAL A 85 34.12 34.04 10.15
N PRO A 86 35.19 34.49 10.84
CA PRO A 86 35.85 33.86 11.99
C PRO A 86 35.18 34.20 13.34
N LYS A 87 34.02 34.88 13.33
CA LYS A 87 33.44 35.55 14.50
C LYS A 87 33.09 34.63 15.68
N ARG A 88 32.66 33.40 15.41
CA ARG A 88 32.25 32.41 16.42
C ARG A 88 33.15 31.18 16.41
N MET A 89 33.70 30.81 15.26
CA MET A 89 34.54 29.63 15.10
C MET A 89 35.52 29.79 13.93
N PRO A 90 36.64 29.05 13.90
CA PRO A 90 37.51 28.93 12.74
C PRO A 90 36.78 28.36 11.52
N GLU A 91 37.27 28.68 10.32
CA GLU A 91 36.71 28.16 9.07
C GLU A 91 36.69 26.63 9.03
N SER A 92 37.78 25.99 9.47
CA SER A 92 37.88 24.52 9.53
C SER A 92 36.76 23.90 10.37
N GLU A 93 36.51 24.46 11.55
CA GLU A 93 35.48 23.97 12.47
C GLU A 93 34.06 24.20 11.93
N PHE A 94 33.82 25.34 11.28
CA PHE A 94 32.55 25.59 10.60
C PHE A 94 32.24 24.50 9.57
N TRP A 95 33.22 24.17 8.72
CA TRP A 95 33.03 23.14 7.70
C TRP A 95 32.84 21.75 8.32
N ARG A 96 33.61 21.39 9.34
CA ARG A 96 33.43 20.13 10.06
C ARG A 96 31.99 19.96 10.56
N LEU A 97 31.46 20.99 11.24
CA LEU A 97 30.09 21.00 11.75
C LEU A 97 29.05 20.98 10.63
N PHE A 98 29.26 21.75 9.55
CA PHE A 98 28.41 21.68 8.36
C PHE A 98 28.34 20.26 7.80
N PHE A 99 29.48 19.58 7.67
CA PHE A 99 29.54 18.21 7.15
C PHE A 99 28.96 17.17 8.11
N CYS A 100 28.98 17.41 9.43
CA CYS A 100 28.25 16.57 10.40
C CYS A 100 26.74 16.64 10.15
N HIS A 101 26.19 17.86 9.98
CA HIS A 101 24.79 18.06 9.63
C HIS A 101 24.48 17.49 8.24
N ALA A 102 25.36 17.72 7.26
CA ALA A 102 25.17 17.26 5.90
C ALA A 102 25.11 15.72 5.83
N HIS A 103 26.02 15.03 6.51
CA HIS A 103 26.00 13.57 6.59
C HIS A 103 24.69 13.06 7.23
N ALA A 104 24.24 13.67 8.33
CA ALA A 104 22.97 13.30 8.96
C ALA A 104 21.77 13.49 8.03
N VAL A 105 21.72 14.61 7.30
CA VAL A 105 20.67 14.90 6.32
C VAL A 105 20.70 13.91 5.16
N VAL A 106 21.87 13.70 4.54
CA VAL A 106 22.07 12.77 3.41
C VAL A 106 21.63 11.36 3.81
N LEU A 107 22.13 10.87 4.94
CA LEU A 107 21.74 9.56 5.46
C LEU A 107 20.23 9.49 5.71
N SER A 108 19.61 10.55 6.23
CA SER A 108 18.18 10.56 6.55
C SER A 108 17.27 10.43 5.33
N VAL A 109 17.66 10.96 4.17
CA VAL A 109 16.85 10.96 2.94
C VAL A 109 17.18 9.80 2.01
N SER A 110 18.33 9.15 2.20
CA SER A 110 18.78 8.04 1.36
C SER A 110 18.66 6.68 2.05
N THR A 111 18.01 6.60 3.22
CA THR A 111 17.90 5.34 3.97
C THR A 111 16.54 5.10 4.60
N VAL A 112 16.18 3.83 4.72
CA VAL A 112 14.97 3.34 5.41
C VAL A 112 15.40 2.64 6.71
N SER A 113 14.66 2.87 7.80
CA SER A 113 14.95 2.21 9.08
C SER A 113 14.26 0.84 9.21
N GLN A 114 14.83 -0.05 10.02
CA GLN A 114 14.20 -1.33 10.36
C GLN A 114 12.79 -1.13 10.95
N ALA A 115 12.63 -0.16 11.86
CA ALA A 115 11.34 0.14 12.48
C ALA A 115 10.26 0.54 11.45
N VAL A 116 10.64 1.22 10.37
CA VAL A 116 9.71 1.53 9.27
C VAL A 116 9.34 0.26 8.51
N ILE A 117 10.29 -0.64 8.24
CA ILE A 117 10.03 -1.91 7.56
C ILE A 117 9.15 -2.84 8.40
N GLU A 118 9.30 -2.85 9.73
CA GLU A 118 8.52 -3.68 10.63
C GLU A 118 7.03 -3.28 10.71
N LYS A 119 6.69 -2.00 10.46
CA LYS A 119 5.28 -1.56 10.42
C LYS A 119 4.50 -2.27 9.31
N GLY A 120 5.12 -2.47 8.14
CA GLY A 120 4.51 -3.18 7.02
C GLY A 120 3.30 -2.48 6.40
N ASP A 121 3.16 -1.17 6.58
CA ASP A 121 1.96 -0.40 6.23
C ASP A 121 2.19 0.59 5.07
N ASP A 122 1.24 1.50 4.85
CA ASP A 122 1.31 2.53 3.82
C ASP A 122 2.44 3.54 4.05
N THR A 123 2.83 3.78 5.33
CA THR A 123 3.97 4.62 5.67
C THR A 123 5.28 3.96 5.24
N THR A 124 5.41 2.64 5.42
CA THR A 124 6.55 1.85 4.95
C THR A 124 6.73 1.96 3.43
N SER A 125 5.63 1.79 2.68
CA SER A 125 5.68 1.86 1.22
C SER A 125 6.05 3.26 0.74
N SER A 126 5.55 4.31 1.40
CA SER A 126 5.84 5.70 1.06
C SER A 126 7.32 6.06 1.28
N GLU A 127 7.91 5.60 2.38
CA GLU A 127 9.33 5.81 2.67
C GLU A 127 10.23 5.12 1.63
N ILE A 128 9.93 3.86 1.28
CA ILE A 128 10.68 3.12 0.24
C ILE A 128 10.59 3.86 -1.10
N ILE A 129 9.40 4.33 -1.48
CA ILE A 129 9.23 5.09 -2.73
C ILE A 129 10.08 6.35 -2.70
N SER A 130 10.08 7.10 -1.60
CA SER A 130 10.86 8.33 -1.49
C SER A 130 12.36 8.08 -1.64
N VAL A 131 12.89 7.01 -1.05
CA VAL A 131 14.33 6.68 -1.12
C VAL A 131 14.74 6.20 -2.51
N PHE A 132 13.86 5.47 -3.22
CA PHE A 132 14.16 4.86 -4.52
C PHE A 132 13.54 5.60 -5.72
N GLU A 133 12.96 6.79 -5.53
CA GLU A 133 12.18 7.47 -6.58
C GLU A 133 12.98 7.74 -7.87
N GLY A 134 14.28 8.04 -7.73
CA GLY A 134 15.19 8.27 -8.85
C GLY A 134 15.91 7.01 -9.36
N ASP A 135 15.74 5.85 -8.71
CA ASP A 135 16.45 4.62 -9.08
C ASP A 135 15.87 4.00 -10.36
N ALA A 136 16.71 3.82 -11.38
CA ALA A 136 16.26 3.32 -12.68
C ALA A 136 15.73 1.88 -12.61
N THR A 137 16.32 1.02 -11.78
CA THR A 137 15.85 -0.35 -11.58
C THR A 137 14.47 -0.34 -10.89
N PHE A 138 14.29 0.50 -9.87
CA PHE A 138 13.02 0.68 -9.18
C PHE A 138 11.92 1.18 -10.12
N LEU A 139 12.23 2.15 -10.98
CA LEU A 139 11.27 2.70 -11.94
C LEU A 139 10.86 1.65 -12.98
N GLN A 140 11.81 0.88 -13.53
CA GLN A 140 11.50 -0.21 -14.47
C GLN A 140 10.70 -1.32 -13.80
N PHE A 141 11.07 -1.72 -12.59
CA PHE A 141 10.34 -2.72 -11.82
C PHE A 141 8.92 -2.25 -11.49
N SER A 142 8.76 -0.99 -11.11
CA SER A 142 7.46 -0.35 -10.88
C SER A 142 6.58 -0.36 -12.13
N GLN A 143 7.15 -0.13 -13.31
CA GLN A 143 6.42 -0.22 -14.57
C GLN A 143 5.93 -1.64 -14.84
N ALA A 144 6.79 -2.64 -14.68
CA ALA A 144 6.41 -4.04 -14.84
C ALA A 144 5.30 -4.48 -13.87
N GLU A 145 5.36 -4.04 -12.61
CA GLU A 145 4.28 -4.27 -11.64
C GLU A 145 2.98 -3.58 -12.05
N MET A 146 3.05 -2.35 -12.58
CA MET A 146 1.88 -1.63 -13.07
C MET A 146 1.22 -2.37 -14.24
N ASP A 147 1.99 -2.75 -15.26
CA ASP A 147 1.48 -3.47 -16.43
C ASP A 147 0.85 -4.81 -16.01
N GLY A 148 1.50 -5.51 -15.07
CA GLY A 148 0.98 -6.75 -14.50
C GLY A 148 -0.31 -6.56 -13.68
N ILE A 149 -0.51 -5.41 -13.05
CA ILE A 149 -1.77 -5.06 -12.37
C ILE A 149 -2.86 -4.74 -13.39
N VAL A 150 -2.58 -3.91 -14.39
CA VAL A 150 -3.54 -3.54 -15.43
C VAL A 150 -4.03 -4.77 -16.17
N ARG A 151 -3.12 -5.66 -16.58
CA ARG A 151 -3.49 -6.90 -17.26
C ARG A 151 -4.37 -7.80 -16.39
N ARG A 152 -4.01 -7.99 -15.11
CA ARG A 152 -4.81 -8.80 -14.19
C ARG A 152 -6.19 -8.20 -13.92
N ASP A 153 -6.26 -6.87 -13.77
CA ASP A 153 -7.53 -6.17 -13.58
C ASP A 153 -8.44 -6.39 -14.80
N ALA A 154 -7.90 -6.31 -16.02
CA ALA A 154 -8.66 -6.58 -17.25
C ALA A 154 -9.13 -8.04 -17.33
N GLU A 155 -8.25 -9.02 -17.07
CA GLU A 155 -8.60 -10.44 -17.05
C GLU A 155 -9.68 -10.77 -15.99
N ASP A 156 -9.57 -10.17 -14.81
CA ASP A 156 -10.54 -10.35 -13.72
C ASP A 156 -11.88 -9.69 -14.06
N ASP A 157 -11.87 -8.50 -14.67
CA ASP A 157 -13.08 -7.81 -15.11
C ASP A 157 -13.84 -8.61 -16.18
N GLU A 158 -13.14 -9.24 -17.13
CA GLU A 158 -13.74 -10.11 -18.13
C GLU A 158 -14.42 -11.34 -17.51
N LYS A 159 -13.72 -12.03 -16.61
CA LYS A 159 -14.25 -13.22 -15.90
C LYS A 159 -15.44 -12.85 -15.02
N LEU A 160 -15.36 -11.73 -14.31
CA LEU A 160 -16.43 -11.23 -13.47
C LEU A 160 -17.66 -10.88 -14.31
N ALA A 161 -17.46 -10.19 -15.44
CA ALA A 161 -18.55 -9.86 -16.36
C ALA A 161 -19.21 -11.12 -16.95
N ALA A 162 -18.43 -12.17 -17.26
CA ALA A 162 -18.97 -13.45 -17.72
C ALA A 162 -19.86 -14.12 -16.67
N GLY A 163 -19.41 -14.18 -15.41
CA GLY A 163 -20.20 -14.72 -14.30
C GLY A 163 -21.48 -13.93 -14.04
N ILE A 164 -21.42 -12.59 -14.14
CA ILE A 164 -22.61 -11.73 -14.01
C ILE A 164 -23.60 -11.96 -15.16
N ARG A 165 -23.14 -12.05 -16.41
CA ARG A 165 -24.02 -12.37 -17.56
C ARG A 165 -24.75 -13.70 -17.34
N MET A 166 -24.02 -14.72 -16.90
CA MET A 166 -24.62 -16.02 -16.60
C MET A 166 -25.68 -15.91 -15.49
N ALA A 167 -25.43 -15.12 -14.45
CA ALA A 167 -26.38 -14.90 -13.37
C ALA A 167 -27.64 -14.14 -13.83
N ILE A 168 -27.51 -13.21 -14.77
CA ILE A 168 -28.64 -12.51 -15.41
C ILE A 168 -29.47 -13.49 -16.24
N GLU A 169 -28.83 -14.31 -17.09
CA GLU A 169 -29.49 -15.32 -17.93
C GLU A 169 -30.26 -16.35 -17.09
N LYS A 170 -29.71 -16.73 -15.93
CA LYS A 170 -30.37 -17.61 -14.95
C LYS A 170 -31.54 -16.93 -14.22
N GLY A 171 -31.73 -15.61 -14.37
CA GLY A 171 -32.72 -14.83 -13.62
C GLY A 171 -32.37 -14.65 -12.13
N VAL A 172 -31.10 -14.87 -11.75
CA VAL A 172 -30.64 -14.74 -10.36
C VAL A 172 -30.47 -13.27 -10.01
N ILE A 173 -30.01 -12.41 -10.90
CA ILE A 173 -29.89 -10.95 -10.67
C ILE A 173 -30.47 -10.18 -11.84
N PRO A 174 -30.95 -8.93 -11.65
CA PRO A 174 -31.52 -8.14 -12.74
C PRO A 174 -30.44 -7.72 -13.74
N ALA A 175 -30.78 -7.63 -15.03
CA ALA A 175 -29.84 -7.18 -16.07
C ALA A 175 -29.36 -5.74 -15.92
N SER A 176 -30.17 -4.90 -15.28
CA SER A 176 -29.91 -3.48 -15.08
C SER A 176 -30.34 -3.08 -13.66
N PRO A 177 -29.48 -3.28 -12.65
CA PRO A 177 -29.78 -2.80 -11.31
C PRO A 177 -29.88 -1.28 -11.32
N ALA A 178 -30.78 -0.72 -10.52
CA ALA A 178 -30.78 0.72 -10.29
C ALA A 178 -29.63 1.07 -9.33
N VAL A 179 -28.72 1.91 -9.81
CA VAL A 179 -27.47 2.30 -9.13
C VAL A 179 -27.55 3.75 -8.71
N GLU A 180 -27.27 4.04 -7.44
CA GLU A 180 -27.24 5.40 -6.92
C GLU A 180 -26.00 6.19 -7.42
N PRO A 181 -26.02 7.54 -7.37
CA PRO A 181 -24.88 8.35 -7.78
C PRO A 181 -23.59 8.02 -7.03
N LEU A 182 -22.48 8.13 -7.75
CA LEU A 182 -21.14 7.83 -7.25
C LEU A 182 -20.40 9.11 -6.87
N THR A 183 -19.80 9.13 -5.68
CA THR A 183 -18.88 10.18 -5.26
C THR A 183 -17.44 9.78 -5.61
N LYS A 184 -16.81 10.57 -6.48
CA LYS A 184 -15.43 10.33 -6.92
C LYS A 184 -14.45 11.04 -6.01
N ILE A 185 -13.45 10.32 -5.51
CA ILE A 185 -12.38 10.85 -4.67
C ILE A 185 -11.06 10.59 -5.37
N ASP A 186 -10.37 11.67 -5.74
CA ASP A 186 -8.99 11.59 -6.17
C ASP A 186 -8.08 11.34 -4.96
N VAL A 187 -7.30 10.27 -5.02
CA VAL A 187 -6.38 9.85 -3.97
C VAL A 187 -4.96 10.38 -4.17
N LEU A 188 -4.68 11.02 -5.31
CA LEU A 188 -3.34 11.56 -5.58
C LEU A 188 -2.99 12.64 -4.54
N GLY A 189 -1.81 12.52 -3.94
CA GLY A 189 -1.32 13.45 -2.91
C GLY A 189 -2.04 13.35 -1.56
N LYS A 190 -2.98 12.40 -1.39
CA LYS A 190 -3.69 12.18 -0.11
C LYS A 190 -3.22 10.92 0.59
N THR A 191 -3.16 10.97 1.92
CA THR A 191 -2.99 9.79 2.77
C THR A 191 -4.30 9.01 2.85
N ALA A 192 -4.24 7.73 3.22
CA ALA A 192 -5.45 6.92 3.44
C ALA A 192 -6.36 7.53 4.52
N GLU A 193 -5.78 8.17 5.54
CA GLU A 193 -6.49 8.90 6.59
C GLU A 193 -7.26 10.10 6.02
N GLN A 194 -6.63 10.91 5.16
CA GLN A 194 -7.28 12.05 4.52
C GLN A 194 -8.43 11.62 3.61
N VAL A 195 -8.24 10.53 2.85
CA VAL A 195 -9.29 9.93 2.00
C VAL A 195 -10.44 9.42 2.88
N ALA A 196 -10.16 8.71 3.97
CA ALA A 196 -11.19 8.21 4.88
C ALA A 196 -11.95 9.36 5.56
N ALA A 197 -11.26 10.42 5.99
CA ALA A 197 -11.89 11.62 6.55
C ALA A 197 -12.82 12.32 5.55
N GLU A 198 -12.45 12.39 4.28
CA GLU A 198 -13.30 12.92 3.21
C GLU A 198 -14.58 12.09 3.04
N ILE A 199 -14.45 10.76 3.07
CA ILE A 199 -15.59 9.84 3.03
C ILE A 199 -16.51 10.04 4.25
N VAL A 200 -15.94 10.10 5.46
CA VAL A 200 -16.72 10.32 6.70
C VAL A 200 -17.50 11.63 6.64
N ARG A 201 -16.89 12.70 6.11
CA ARG A 201 -17.58 13.98 5.89
C ARG A 201 -18.75 13.85 4.92
N CYS A 202 -18.60 13.07 3.86
CA CYS A 202 -19.68 12.80 2.90
C CYS A 202 -20.79 11.90 3.47
N LEU A 203 -20.47 11.04 4.44
CA LEU A 203 -21.45 10.19 5.13
C LEU A 203 -22.39 10.99 6.05
N GLY A 204 -21.95 12.13 6.58
CA GLY A 204 -22.74 12.94 7.52
C GLY A 204 -23.18 12.13 8.75
N ASP A 205 -24.45 12.24 9.12
CA ASP A 205 -25.00 11.57 10.32
C ASP A 205 -25.39 10.10 10.08
N SER A 206 -25.32 9.60 8.84
CA SER A 206 -25.70 8.23 8.50
C SER A 206 -25.03 7.16 9.38
N PRO A 207 -23.74 7.26 9.73
CA PRO A 207 -23.09 6.25 10.54
C PRO A 207 -23.65 6.09 11.95
N GLY A 208 -24.31 7.14 12.49
CA GLY A 208 -24.97 7.06 13.80
C GLY A 208 -26.19 6.13 13.82
N LYS A 209 -26.73 5.78 12.65
CA LYS A 209 -27.90 4.90 12.47
C LYS A 209 -27.55 3.55 11.83
N GLY A 210 -26.29 3.34 11.44
CA GLY A 210 -25.85 2.26 10.58
C GLY A 210 -26.12 2.53 9.10
N CYS A 211 -25.08 2.41 8.28
CA CYS A 211 -25.16 2.58 6.83
C CYS A 211 -24.37 1.51 6.09
N VAL A 212 -24.77 1.19 4.85
CA VAL A 212 -23.93 0.43 3.93
C VAL A 212 -23.13 1.43 3.10
N LEU A 213 -21.81 1.28 3.06
CA LEU A 213 -20.92 2.04 2.20
C LEU A 213 -20.29 1.09 1.19
N VAL A 214 -20.26 1.49 -0.07
CA VAL A 214 -19.51 0.79 -1.12
C VAL A 214 -18.33 1.63 -1.59
N LEU A 215 -17.17 0.99 -1.71
CA LEU A 215 -15.92 1.60 -2.16
C LEU A 215 -15.37 0.84 -3.37
N GLN A 216 -15.39 1.48 -4.53
CA GLN A 216 -14.88 0.90 -5.78
C GLN A 216 -13.63 1.63 -6.29
N GLY A 217 -12.97 1.04 -7.27
CA GLY A 217 -11.79 1.61 -7.92
C GLY A 217 -10.81 0.53 -8.38
N LEU A 218 -9.81 0.94 -9.16
CA LEU A 218 -8.77 0.05 -9.68
C LEU A 218 -7.93 -0.59 -8.56
N SER A 219 -7.22 -1.67 -8.87
CA SER A 219 -6.26 -2.27 -7.93
C SER A 219 -5.17 -1.27 -7.57
N GLY A 220 -4.83 -1.21 -6.28
CA GLY A 220 -3.76 -0.34 -5.75
C GLY A 220 -4.09 1.15 -5.63
N THR A 221 -5.36 1.55 -5.83
CA THR A 221 -5.85 2.90 -5.45
C THR A 221 -5.95 3.12 -3.93
N GLY A 222 -5.78 2.05 -3.13
CA GLY A 222 -5.76 2.13 -1.67
C GLY A 222 -7.06 1.71 -0.98
N LYS A 223 -8.03 1.11 -1.70
CA LYS A 223 -9.34 0.69 -1.15
C LYS A 223 -9.26 -0.01 0.20
N GLY A 224 -8.48 -1.10 0.30
CA GLY A 224 -8.38 -1.88 1.54
C GLY A 224 -7.79 -1.09 2.71
N THR A 225 -6.79 -0.23 2.43
CA THR A 225 -6.22 0.67 3.44
C THR A 225 -7.25 1.71 3.89
N THR A 226 -7.99 2.32 2.96
CA THR A 226 -9.07 3.25 3.26
C THR A 226 -10.19 2.59 4.07
N VAL A 227 -10.60 1.37 3.73
CA VAL A 227 -11.59 0.61 4.49
C VAL A 227 -11.11 0.32 5.91
N SER A 228 -9.85 -0.06 6.10
CA SER A 228 -9.26 -0.26 7.43
C SER A 228 -9.30 1.01 8.28
N LYS A 229 -9.02 2.17 7.68
CA LYS A 229 -9.16 3.48 8.36
C LYS A 229 -10.62 3.78 8.70
N LEU A 230 -11.54 3.58 7.76
CA LEU A 230 -12.97 3.77 8.01
C LEU A 230 -13.50 2.87 9.12
N GLU A 231 -13.05 1.61 9.20
CA GLU A 231 -13.44 0.68 10.26
C GLU A 231 -12.98 1.15 11.65
N GLN A 232 -11.87 1.87 11.73
CA GLN A 232 -11.37 2.49 12.97
C GLN A 232 -12.11 3.79 13.32
N MET A 233 -12.52 4.56 12.31
CA MET A 233 -13.15 5.87 12.50
C MET A 233 -14.66 5.79 12.77
N LEU A 234 -15.34 4.80 12.19
CA LEU A 234 -16.80 4.70 12.23
C LEU A 234 -17.27 3.83 13.40
N PRO A 235 -18.36 4.20 14.09
CA PRO A 235 -18.90 3.40 15.19
C PRO A 235 -19.49 2.10 14.64
N ARG A 236 -19.34 0.98 15.35
CA ARG A 236 -19.96 -0.32 15.00
C ARG A 236 -19.76 -0.70 13.52
N ALA A 237 -18.56 -0.46 13.00
CA ALA A 237 -18.22 -0.73 11.62
C ALA A 237 -17.69 -2.16 11.42
N THR A 238 -17.92 -2.71 10.24
CA THR A 238 -17.31 -3.97 9.82
C THR A 238 -17.04 -3.98 8.32
N CYS A 239 -15.89 -4.53 7.92
CA CYS A 239 -15.59 -4.81 6.52
C CYS A 239 -16.22 -6.15 6.08
N TRP A 240 -17.01 -6.10 5.00
CA TRP A 240 -17.57 -7.29 4.36
C TRP A 240 -16.64 -7.85 3.28
N SER A 241 -16.49 -9.18 3.24
CA SER A 241 -15.69 -9.86 2.23
C SER A 241 -16.49 -10.92 1.48
N ASN A 242 -16.83 -10.65 0.21
CA ASN A 242 -17.37 -11.67 -0.71
C ASN A 242 -16.44 -12.87 -0.86
N GLY A 243 -15.13 -12.66 -0.70
CA GLY A 243 -14.13 -13.73 -0.73
C GLY A 243 -14.39 -14.83 0.31
N ASN A 244 -14.93 -14.49 1.47
CA ASN A 244 -15.30 -15.48 2.47
C ASN A 244 -16.49 -16.33 2.03
N VAL A 245 -17.50 -15.72 1.38
CA VAL A 245 -18.64 -16.44 0.81
C VAL A 245 -18.17 -17.41 -0.28
N PHE A 246 -17.34 -16.95 -1.22
CA PHE A 246 -16.78 -17.80 -2.28
C PHE A 246 -15.97 -18.96 -1.73
N ARG A 247 -15.12 -18.73 -0.71
CA ARG A 247 -14.34 -19.80 -0.07
C ARG A 247 -15.24 -20.82 0.64
N SER A 248 -16.28 -20.36 1.33
CA SER A 248 -17.25 -21.25 1.98
C SER A 248 -18.00 -22.13 0.97
N LEU A 249 -18.48 -21.53 -0.13
CA LEU A 249 -19.10 -22.29 -1.23
C LEU A 249 -18.11 -23.26 -1.87
N THR A 250 -16.86 -22.84 -2.04
CA THR A 250 -15.83 -23.70 -2.63
C THR A 250 -15.50 -24.88 -1.73
N LEU A 251 -15.41 -24.67 -0.42
CA LEU A 251 -15.26 -25.77 0.55
C LEU A 251 -16.39 -26.78 0.41
N LEU A 252 -17.65 -26.32 0.43
CA LEU A 252 -18.82 -27.17 0.27
C LEU A 252 -18.80 -27.90 -1.09
N ALA A 253 -18.50 -27.20 -2.18
CA ALA A 253 -18.47 -27.77 -3.53
C ALA A 253 -17.42 -28.87 -3.68
N VAL A 254 -16.21 -28.64 -3.15
CA VAL A 254 -15.13 -29.64 -3.17
C VAL A 254 -15.57 -30.88 -2.40
N THR A 255 -16.07 -30.71 -1.17
CA THR A 255 -16.50 -31.84 -0.35
C THR A 255 -17.69 -32.59 -0.95
N ALA A 256 -18.66 -31.89 -1.54
CA ALA A 256 -19.78 -32.52 -2.24
C ALA A 256 -19.29 -33.37 -3.42
N CYS A 257 -18.39 -32.83 -4.26
CA CYS A 257 -17.81 -33.56 -5.38
C CYS A 257 -17.02 -34.81 -4.92
N GLU A 258 -16.23 -34.67 -3.84
CA GLU A 258 -15.50 -35.80 -3.23
C GLU A 258 -16.45 -36.89 -2.73
N GLN A 259 -17.55 -36.53 -2.05
CA GLN A 259 -18.56 -37.49 -1.58
C GLN A 259 -19.31 -38.18 -2.72
N MET A 260 -19.50 -37.49 -3.85
CA MET A 260 -20.07 -38.07 -5.08
C MET A 260 -19.05 -38.87 -5.90
N GLY A 261 -17.75 -38.85 -5.54
CA GLY A 261 -16.70 -39.54 -6.28
C GLY A 261 -16.37 -38.91 -7.64
N VAL A 262 -16.65 -37.62 -7.83
CA VAL A 262 -16.41 -36.89 -9.10
C VAL A 262 -15.41 -35.74 -8.91
N PRO A 263 -14.62 -35.38 -9.93
CA PRO A 263 -13.75 -34.22 -9.84
C PRO A 263 -14.55 -32.91 -9.88
N LEU A 264 -14.15 -31.91 -9.10
CA LEU A 264 -14.74 -30.57 -9.18
C LEU A 264 -14.40 -29.94 -10.53
N ARG A 265 -15.43 -29.78 -11.36
CA ARG A 265 -15.42 -29.12 -12.66
C ARG A 265 -16.74 -28.39 -12.86
N ARG A 266 -16.82 -27.56 -13.90
CA ARG A 266 -18.03 -26.78 -14.21
C ARG A 266 -19.27 -27.65 -14.38
N GLU A 267 -19.11 -28.83 -14.97
CA GLU A 267 -20.21 -29.77 -15.24
C GLU A 267 -20.78 -30.39 -13.97
N ALA A 268 -19.98 -30.52 -12.91
CA ALA A 268 -20.42 -31.02 -11.61
C ALA A 268 -21.25 -29.96 -10.84
N LEU A 269 -21.05 -28.67 -11.13
CA LEU A 269 -21.73 -27.55 -10.48
C LEU A 269 -23.09 -27.28 -11.14
N THR A 270 -23.99 -28.27 -11.08
CA THR A 270 -25.35 -28.17 -11.61
C THR A 270 -26.17 -27.12 -10.84
N PRO A 271 -27.22 -26.52 -11.44
CA PRO A 271 -28.08 -25.57 -10.74
C PRO A 271 -28.66 -26.12 -9.43
N GLN A 272 -29.01 -27.41 -9.40
CA GLN A 272 -29.52 -28.10 -8.21
C GLN A 272 -28.47 -28.17 -7.11
N LEU A 273 -27.25 -28.59 -7.45
CA LEU A 273 -26.16 -28.64 -6.49
C LEU A 273 -25.84 -27.23 -5.97
N LEU A 274 -25.73 -26.23 -6.85
CA LEU A 274 -25.46 -24.86 -6.43
C LEU A 274 -26.52 -24.31 -5.48
N ALA A 275 -27.80 -24.60 -5.71
CA ALA A 275 -28.88 -24.22 -4.79
C ALA A 275 -28.74 -24.92 -3.42
N GLU A 276 -28.38 -26.20 -3.40
CA GLU A 276 -28.10 -26.95 -2.18
C GLU A 276 -26.91 -26.35 -1.41
N LEU A 277 -25.79 -26.08 -2.08
CA LEU A 277 -24.60 -25.46 -1.48
C LEU A 277 -24.92 -24.08 -0.90
N MET A 278 -25.73 -23.27 -1.60
CA MET A 278 -26.17 -21.97 -1.08
C MET A 278 -27.05 -22.13 0.17
N SER A 279 -27.90 -23.16 0.23
CA SER A 279 -28.74 -23.44 1.41
C SER A 279 -27.92 -23.82 2.64
N CYS A 280 -26.66 -24.26 2.47
CA CYS A 280 -25.75 -24.53 3.57
C CYS A 280 -25.20 -23.27 4.24
N LEU A 281 -25.32 -22.09 3.61
CA LEU A 281 -24.81 -20.84 4.15
C LEU A 281 -25.90 -20.03 4.86
N HIS A 282 -25.68 -19.73 6.12
CA HIS A 282 -26.64 -18.99 6.95
C HIS A 282 -25.98 -17.76 7.57
N PHE A 283 -26.42 -16.57 7.17
CA PHE A 283 -25.99 -15.32 7.79
C PHE A 283 -26.93 -14.93 8.93
N ALA A 284 -26.40 -14.83 10.15
CA ALA A 284 -27.18 -14.46 11.34
C ALA A 284 -26.27 -13.97 12.47
N LYS A 285 -26.88 -13.62 13.62
CA LYS A 285 -26.14 -13.37 14.85
C LYS A 285 -25.87 -14.67 15.60
N PHE A 286 -24.60 -14.95 15.86
CA PHE A 286 -24.12 -16.03 16.70
C PHE A 286 -23.36 -15.42 17.88
N ASN A 287 -23.78 -15.72 19.11
CA ASN A 287 -23.21 -15.12 20.33
C ASN A 287 -23.17 -13.58 20.27
N GLY A 288 -24.25 -12.97 19.75
CA GLY A 288 -24.39 -11.52 19.65
C GLY A 288 -23.62 -10.84 18.50
N LYS A 289 -22.87 -11.59 17.69
CA LYS A 289 -22.10 -11.07 16.55
C LYS A 289 -22.59 -11.66 15.24
N PHE A 290 -22.64 -10.86 14.19
CA PHE A 290 -22.96 -11.37 12.85
C PHE A 290 -21.85 -12.27 12.32
N ASP A 291 -22.24 -13.39 11.72
CA ASP A 291 -21.33 -14.33 11.07
C ASP A 291 -22.06 -15.14 9.99
N ILE A 292 -21.30 -15.87 9.19
CA ILE A 292 -21.80 -16.86 8.26
C ILE A 292 -21.55 -18.25 8.85
N ALA A 293 -22.61 -19.00 9.12
CA ALA A 293 -22.50 -20.42 9.43
C ALA A 293 -22.49 -21.26 8.16
N ILE A 294 -21.56 -22.21 8.09
CA ILE A 294 -21.45 -23.24 7.06
C ILE A 294 -22.01 -24.54 7.64
N LYS A 295 -23.17 -24.98 7.14
CA LYS A 295 -23.90 -26.15 7.65
C LYS A 295 -24.25 -27.12 6.54
N GLY A 296 -23.66 -28.30 6.54
CA GLY A 296 -23.88 -29.32 5.52
C GLY A 296 -22.60 -30.07 5.16
N TYR A 297 -22.72 -31.22 4.50
CA TYR A 297 -21.59 -32.05 4.07
C TYR A 297 -20.61 -32.42 5.20
N GLY A 298 -21.10 -32.52 6.44
CA GLY A 298 -20.28 -32.81 7.63
C GLY A 298 -19.69 -31.57 8.32
N PHE A 299 -20.00 -30.36 7.85
CA PHE A 299 -19.58 -29.10 8.48
C PHE A 299 -20.69 -28.50 9.36
N ASP A 300 -20.28 -27.97 10.50
CA ASP A 300 -21.01 -27.01 11.32
C ASP A 300 -19.99 -26.00 11.84
N LEU A 301 -19.68 -25.00 11.02
CA LEU A 301 -18.56 -24.07 11.22
C LEU A 301 -19.04 -22.63 11.15
N LEU A 302 -18.41 -21.75 11.91
CA LEU A 302 -18.54 -20.29 11.77
C LEU A 302 -17.38 -19.74 10.95
N VAL A 303 -17.65 -18.95 9.92
CA VAL A 303 -16.63 -18.38 9.03
C VAL A 303 -15.58 -17.60 9.83
N SER A 304 -15.96 -16.83 10.84
CA SER A 304 -14.98 -16.11 11.68
C SER A 304 -13.92 -17.02 12.33
N GLN A 305 -14.23 -18.28 12.57
CA GLN A 305 -13.32 -19.26 13.20
C GLN A 305 -12.38 -19.92 12.18
N VAL A 306 -12.80 -20.01 10.92
CA VAL A 306 -12.11 -20.81 9.89
C VAL A 306 -11.60 -20.02 8.68
N ALA A 307 -11.90 -18.72 8.60
CA ALA A 307 -11.57 -17.86 7.46
C ALA A 307 -10.08 -17.81 7.12
N ASN A 308 -9.21 -17.94 8.14
CA ASN A 308 -7.75 -17.89 7.96
C ASN A 308 -7.07 -19.26 8.02
N THR A 309 -7.82 -20.34 8.17
CA THR A 309 -7.32 -21.71 8.27
C THR A 309 -7.92 -22.57 7.16
N VAL A 310 -9.05 -23.23 7.42
CA VAL A 310 -9.71 -24.17 6.50
C VAL A 310 -10.03 -23.50 5.17
N LEU A 311 -10.58 -22.28 5.20
CA LEU A 311 -10.99 -21.55 4.00
C LEU A 311 -9.82 -21.04 3.15
N LYS A 312 -8.59 -21.04 3.69
CA LYS A 312 -7.36 -20.72 2.95
C LYS A 312 -6.56 -21.97 2.58
N GLY A 313 -7.10 -23.17 2.83
CA GLY A 313 -6.47 -24.42 2.45
C GLY A 313 -6.30 -24.56 0.92
N PRO A 314 -5.29 -25.31 0.45
CA PRO A 314 -4.96 -25.43 -0.97
C PRO A 314 -6.11 -26.04 -1.80
N ASN A 315 -6.91 -26.92 -1.20
CA ASN A 315 -8.08 -27.52 -1.86
C ASN A 315 -9.20 -26.52 -2.12
N VAL A 316 -9.33 -25.49 -1.27
CA VAL A 316 -10.26 -24.37 -1.51
C VAL A 316 -9.63 -23.43 -2.54
N GLY A 317 -8.43 -22.92 -2.25
CA GLY A 317 -7.78 -21.86 -3.04
C GLY A 317 -7.71 -22.14 -4.55
N LYS A 318 -7.33 -23.35 -4.95
CA LYS A 318 -7.19 -23.74 -6.36
C LYS A 318 -8.53 -23.79 -7.13
N ASN A 319 -9.65 -23.98 -6.42
CA ASN A 319 -10.98 -24.21 -7.01
C ASN A 319 -11.89 -22.98 -6.95
N ILE A 320 -11.48 -21.90 -6.26
CA ILE A 320 -12.27 -20.67 -6.16
C ILE A 320 -12.69 -20.13 -7.54
N PRO A 321 -11.82 -20.05 -8.57
CA PRO A 321 -12.22 -19.48 -9.85
C PRO A 321 -13.42 -20.20 -10.49
N THR A 322 -13.41 -21.54 -10.48
CA THR A 322 -14.49 -22.37 -11.04
C THR A 322 -15.81 -22.16 -10.33
N VAL A 323 -15.79 -22.11 -8.99
CA VAL A 323 -17.00 -21.90 -8.18
C VAL A 323 -17.49 -20.47 -8.30
N ALA A 324 -16.58 -19.48 -8.29
CA ALA A 324 -16.91 -18.08 -8.39
C ALA A 324 -17.56 -17.73 -9.73
N GLU A 325 -17.09 -18.30 -10.85
CA GLU A 325 -17.72 -18.12 -12.17
C GLU A 325 -19.20 -18.54 -12.15
N MET A 326 -19.52 -19.63 -11.47
CA MET A 326 -20.85 -20.24 -11.47
C MET A 326 -21.83 -19.63 -10.47
N THR A 327 -21.34 -18.91 -9.46
CA THR A 327 -22.12 -18.47 -8.27
C THR A 327 -22.13 -16.95 -8.04
N GLN A 328 -21.65 -16.14 -9.01
CA GLN A 328 -21.56 -14.68 -8.85
C GLN A 328 -22.89 -14.06 -8.37
N GLY A 329 -24.01 -14.41 -9.01
CA GLY A 329 -25.31 -13.81 -8.71
C GLY A 329 -25.83 -14.17 -7.32
N GLU A 330 -25.64 -15.42 -6.93
CA GLU A 330 -26.03 -15.96 -5.63
C GLU A 330 -25.22 -15.29 -4.52
N VAL A 331 -23.90 -15.12 -4.71
CA VAL A 331 -23.04 -14.42 -3.76
C VAL A 331 -23.37 -12.94 -3.67
N ILE A 332 -23.67 -12.27 -4.79
CA ILE A 332 -24.13 -10.87 -4.82
C ILE A 332 -25.40 -10.71 -3.99
N LYS A 333 -26.41 -11.56 -4.21
CA LYS A 333 -27.67 -11.53 -3.45
C LYS A 333 -27.44 -11.76 -1.96
N PHE A 334 -26.64 -12.77 -1.62
CA PHE A 334 -26.31 -13.09 -0.24
C PHE A 334 -25.62 -11.92 0.46
N ALA A 335 -24.63 -11.30 -0.19
CA ALA A 335 -23.90 -10.16 0.33
C ALA A 335 -24.79 -8.93 0.52
N ALA A 336 -25.65 -8.61 -0.45
CA ALA A 336 -26.58 -7.49 -0.34
C ALA A 336 -27.58 -7.69 0.82
N ALA A 337 -28.12 -8.90 0.97
CA ALA A 337 -29.02 -9.22 2.08
C ALA A 337 -28.32 -9.15 3.44
N ALA A 338 -27.09 -9.65 3.54
CA ALA A 338 -26.30 -9.58 4.76
C ALA A 338 -25.93 -8.14 5.15
N ALA A 339 -25.54 -7.33 4.17
CA ALA A 339 -25.26 -5.91 4.38
C ALA A 339 -26.49 -5.17 4.90
N GLU A 340 -27.66 -5.41 4.31
CA GLU A 340 -28.91 -4.81 4.76
C GLU A 340 -29.33 -5.26 6.16
N ALA A 341 -29.17 -6.55 6.50
CA ALA A 341 -29.45 -7.07 7.84
C ALA A 341 -28.55 -6.42 8.91
N MET A 342 -27.26 -6.24 8.62
CA MET A 342 -26.32 -5.55 9.52
C MET A 342 -26.66 -4.05 9.65
N ARG A 343 -26.99 -3.38 8.53
CA ARG A 343 -27.40 -1.98 8.53
C ARG A 343 -28.66 -1.77 9.37
N ALA A 344 -29.66 -2.64 9.22
CA ALA A 344 -30.89 -2.59 10.01
C ALA A 344 -30.65 -2.77 11.51
N ASP A 345 -29.56 -3.45 11.90
CA ASP A 345 -29.10 -3.57 13.28
C ASP A 345 -28.26 -2.38 13.78
N GLY A 346 -28.10 -1.34 12.95
CA GLY A 346 -27.33 -0.14 13.25
C GLY A 346 -25.82 -0.31 13.08
N MET A 347 -25.37 -1.27 12.27
CA MET A 347 -23.95 -1.42 11.90
C MET A 347 -23.59 -0.61 10.66
N ASN A 348 -22.33 -0.20 10.58
CA ASN A 348 -21.73 0.40 9.38
C ASN A 348 -21.03 -0.68 8.56
N VAL A 349 -21.58 -1.03 7.41
CA VAL A 349 -21.05 -2.11 6.56
C VAL A 349 -20.19 -1.51 5.47
N LEU A 350 -18.91 -1.84 5.46
CA LEU A 350 -17.94 -1.37 4.48
C LEU A 350 -17.72 -2.47 3.44
N MET A 351 -18.10 -2.21 2.19
CA MET A 351 -17.94 -3.16 1.09
C MET A 351 -16.98 -2.58 0.06
N GLU A 352 -15.83 -3.22 -0.15
CA GLU A 352 -14.92 -2.86 -1.24
C GLU A 352 -14.94 -3.89 -2.38
N GLY A 353 -14.71 -3.42 -3.61
CA GLY A 353 -14.70 -4.32 -4.76
C GLY A 353 -14.76 -3.63 -6.11
N ARG A 354 -15.22 -4.39 -7.10
CA ARG A 354 -15.44 -3.96 -8.48
C ARG A 354 -16.87 -3.45 -8.67
N ALA A 355 -17.05 -2.44 -9.52
CA ALA A 355 -18.34 -1.80 -9.76
C ALA A 355 -19.42 -2.81 -10.17
N GLN A 356 -19.06 -3.74 -11.07
CA GLN A 356 -19.96 -4.76 -11.63
C GLN A 356 -20.63 -5.62 -10.53
N THR A 357 -19.96 -5.87 -9.41
CA THR A 357 -20.54 -6.58 -8.26
C THR A 357 -21.27 -5.62 -7.32
N LEU A 358 -20.68 -4.46 -7.06
CA LEU A 358 -21.19 -3.49 -6.09
C LEU A 358 -22.45 -2.76 -6.57
N ASP A 359 -22.71 -2.68 -7.88
CA ASP A 359 -23.91 -2.08 -8.47
C ASP A 359 -25.22 -2.74 -8.03
N TYR A 360 -25.14 -3.97 -7.53
CA TYR A 360 -26.28 -4.70 -6.98
C TYR A 360 -26.53 -4.44 -5.48
N VAL A 361 -25.65 -3.69 -4.81
CA VAL A 361 -25.80 -3.29 -3.41
C VAL A 361 -26.49 -1.93 -3.35
N ARG A 362 -27.71 -1.87 -2.83
CA ARG A 362 -28.45 -0.60 -2.73
C ARG A 362 -27.90 0.27 -1.62
N THR A 363 -27.37 1.44 -1.96
CA THR A 363 -26.95 2.43 -0.98
C THR A 363 -26.73 3.80 -1.63
N PRO A 364 -27.09 4.92 -0.97
CA PRO A 364 -26.70 6.26 -1.42
C PRO A 364 -25.21 6.56 -1.17
N HIS A 365 -24.50 5.73 -0.40
CA HIS A 365 -23.11 5.97 0.02
C HIS A 365 -22.14 5.20 -0.87
N ARG A 366 -22.03 5.66 -2.12
CA ARG A 366 -21.14 5.07 -3.13
C ARG A 366 -19.93 5.95 -3.37
N PHE A 367 -18.74 5.35 -3.26
CA PHE A 367 -17.48 6.05 -3.45
C PHE A 367 -16.59 5.33 -4.45
N GLU A 368 -15.89 6.09 -5.28
CA GLU A 368 -14.86 5.58 -6.19
C GLU A 368 -13.53 6.27 -5.93
N LEU A 369 -12.50 5.48 -5.64
CA LEU A 369 -11.14 5.96 -5.55
C LEU A 369 -10.53 6.02 -6.94
N LEU A 370 -10.20 7.23 -7.36
CA LEU A 370 -9.55 7.51 -8.63
C LEU A 370 -8.13 8.01 -8.40
N LEU A 371 -7.27 7.80 -9.39
CA LEU A 371 -6.01 8.51 -9.54
C LEU A 371 -6.19 9.45 -10.72
N SER A 372 -6.50 10.71 -10.46
CA SER A 372 -6.64 11.68 -11.54
C SER A 372 -5.25 12.11 -12.05
N GLN A 373 -5.10 12.28 -13.36
CA GLN A 373 -3.87 12.61 -14.10
C GLN A 373 -2.87 11.45 -14.35
N GLU A 374 -2.08 11.62 -15.43
CA GLU A 374 -1.13 10.71 -16.10
C GLU A 374 0.04 10.19 -15.23
N ARG A 375 -0.23 9.64 -14.04
CA ARG A 375 0.77 8.92 -13.24
C ARG A 375 0.30 7.52 -12.83
N PRO A 376 -0.09 6.65 -13.80
CA PRO A 376 -0.39 5.23 -13.51
C PRO A 376 0.75 4.54 -12.75
N LEU A 377 1.99 5.01 -12.94
CA LEU A 377 3.16 4.48 -12.26
C LEU A 377 3.11 4.56 -10.72
N VAL A 378 2.26 5.41 -10.12
CA VAL A 378 2.10 5.46 -8.65
C VAL A 378 1.64 4.10 -8.10
N ILE A 379 0.73 3.41 -8.78
CA ILE A 379 0.28 2.07 -8.40
C ILE A 379 1.45 1.09 -8.49
N GLY A 380 2.20 1.15 -9.59
CA GLY A 380 3.42 0.36 -9.81
C GLY A 380 4.46 0.56 -8.71
N LYS A 381 4.78 1.82 -8.37
CA LYS A 381 5.72 2.21 -7.31
C LYS A 381 5.29 1.66 -5.95
N ARG A 382 4.01 1.79 -5.60
CA ARG A 382 3.44 1.22 -4.36
C ARG A 382 3.58 -0.28 -4.33
N ARG A 383 3.26 -0.96 -5.44
CA ARG A 383 3.35 -2.41 -5.52
C ARG A 383 4.80 -2.90 -5.45
N ALA A 384 5.72 -2.25 -6.15
CA ALA A 384 7.16 -2.54 -6.11
C ALA A 384 7.69 -2.39 -4.67
N ALA A 385 7.37 -1.27 -4.01
CA ALA A 385 7.75 -1.04 -2.61
C ALA A 385 7.22 -2.13 -1.66
N GLN A 386 5.96 -2.55 -1.82
CA GLN A 386 5.38 -3.66 -1.04
C GLN A 386 6.11 -4.98 -1.27
N ARG A 387 6.50 -5.30 -2.51
CA ARG A 387 7.27 -6.51 -2.83
C ARG A 387 8.67 -6.46 -2.21
N MET A 388 9.35 -5.31 -2.32
CA MET A 388 10.66 -5.08 -1.68
C MET A 388 10.57 -5.24 -0.17
N MET A 389 9.57 -4.62 0.45
CA MET A 389 9.28 -4.72 1.89
C MET A 389 9.07 -6.17 2.32
N GLY A 390 8.20 -6.92 1.62
CA GLY A 390 7.93 -8.32 1.95
C GLY A 390 9.18 -9.22 1.83
N ALA A 391 9.99 -9.01 0.78
CA ALA A 391 11.25 -9.72 0.60
C ALA A 391 12.28 -9.38 1.70
N ALA A 392 12.40 -8.08 2.04
CA ALA A 392 13.29 -7.62 3.11
C ALA A 392 12.88 -8.19 4.47
N GLN A 393 11.58 -8.18 4.81
CA GLN A 393 11.07 -8.80 6.05
C GLN A 393 11.35 -10.31 6.10
N ALA A 394 11.16 -11.02 4.99
CA ALA A 394 11.46 -12.45 4.92
C ALA A 394 12.95 -12.74 5.16
N LYS A 395 13.83 -11.91 4.59
CA LYS A 395 15.28 -12.02 4.77
C LYS A 395 15.72 -11.70 6.19
N LEU A 396 15.18 -10.64 6.82
CA LEU A 396 15.46 -10.31 8.22
C LEU A 396 15.08 -11.48 9.15
N LYS A 397 13.90 -12.08 8.93
CA LYS A 397 13.45 -13.27 9.67
C LYS A 397 14.40 -14.46 9.48
N ALA A 398 14.82 -14.72 8.24
CA ALA A 398 15.75 -15.82 7.94
C ALA A 398 17.13 -15.63 8.58
N MET A 399 17.61 -14.38 8.65
CA MET A 399 18.90 -14.04 9.27
C MET A 399 18.85 -13.98 10.80
N GLN A 400 17.65 -13.98 11.41
CA GLN A 400 17.44 -13.72 12.85
C GLN A 400 18.13 -12.44 13.35
N LYS A 401 18.34 -11.46 12.46
CA LYS A 401 19.08 -10.24 12.77
C LYS A 401 18.13 -9.20 13.36
N SER A 402 18.50 -8.66 14.52
CA SER A 402 17.83 -7.51 15.14
C SER A 402 18.80 -6.33 15.22
N ASN A 403 18.27 -5.10 15.32
CA ASN A 403 19.05 -3.85 15.39
C ASN A 403 19.93 -3.59 14.15
N VAL A 404 19.37 -3.81 12.97
CA VAL A 404 20.01 -3.48 11.68
C VAL A 404 20.08 -1.96 11.53
N THR A 405 21.24 -1.44 11.12
CA THR A 405 21.39 0.00 10.90
C THR A 405 20.56 0.47 9.70
N ARG A 406 20.26 1.77 9.63
CA ARG A 406 19.57 2.36 8.47
C ARG A 406 20.29 2.07 7.14
N PHE A 407 21.61 2.14 7.16
CA PHE A 407 22.45 1.84 6.00
C PHE A 407 22.27 0.37 5.57
N GLU A 408 22.49 -0.56 6.49
CA GLU A 408 22.34 -2.00 6.21
C GLU A 408 20.92 -2.37 5.75
N MET A 409 19.89 -1.77 6.34
CA MET A 409 18.50 -2.00 5.96
C MET A 409 18.23 -1.54 4.52
N THR A 410 18.79 -0.41 4.13
CA THR A 410 18.64 0.13 2.77
C THR A 410 19.42 -0.70 1.76
N THR A 411 20.61 -1.19 2.12
CA THR A 411 21.37 -2.15 1.33
C THR A 411 20.58 -3.43 1.10
N ILE A 412 19.93 -3.98 2.14
CA ILE A 412 19.04 -5.14 2.02
C ILE A 412 17.91 -4.86 1.03
N LEU A 413 17.24 -3.70 1.12
CA LEU A 413 16.18 -3.33 0.19
C LEU A 413 16.67 -3.25 -1.25
N ASN A 414 17.85 -2.64 -1.47
CA ASN A 414 18.45 -2.55 -2.80
C ASN A 414 18.79 -3.94 -3.36
N GLU A 415 19.39 -4.82 -2.56
CA GLU A 415 19.66 -6.20 -2.96
C GLU A 415 18.38 -6.95 -3.35
N GLU A 416 17.30 -6.78 -2.58
CA GLU A 416 16.01 -7.42 -2.89
C GLU A 416 15.35 -6.80 -4.13
N LEU A 417 15.47 -5.50 -4.36
CA LEU A 417 15.05 -4.86 -5.61
C LEU A 417 15.76 -5.49 -6.81
N GLN A 418 17.09 -5.64 -6.75
CA GLN A 418 17.88 -6.23 -7.83
C GLN A 418 17.49 -7.70 -8.12
N LYS A 419 17.10 -8.46 -7.09
CA LYS A 419 16.59 -9.83 -7.25
C LYS A 419 15.20 -9.85 -7.85
N LEU A 420 14.29 -9.03 -7.32
CA LEU A 420 12.89 -8.96 -7.76
C LEU A 420 12.77 -8.50 -9.21
N PHE A 421 13.65 -7.60 -9.65
CA PHE A 421 13.67 -7.13 -11.03
C PHE A 421 14.15 -8.20 -12.02
N LYS A 422 14.98 -9.15 -11.59
CA LYS A 422 15.51 -10.24 -12.43
C LYS A 422 14.61 -11.47 -12.49
N ALA A 423 13.63 -11.57 -11.59
CA ALA A 423 12.70 -12.69 -11.44
C ALA A 423 11.43 -12.46 -12.24
#